data_AF-A0A3B8N945-F1
#
_entry.id   AF-A0A3B8N945-F1
#
_cell.length_a   1.000
_cell.length_b   1.000
_cell.length_c   1.000
_cell.angle_alpha   90.00
_cell.angle_beta   90.00
_cell.angle_gamma   90.00
#
_symmetry.space_group_name_H-M   'P 1'
#
loop_
_entity.id
_entity.type
_entity.pdbx_description
1 polymer ?
#
loop_
_entity_poly.entity_id
_entity_poly.type
_entity_poly.pdbx_seq_one_letter_code
_entity_poly.pdbx_strand_id
1 'polypeptide(L)'
;MIENNVLFAALITLFAGLSTGIGSTLAFFSKRTNVSFLTFSLGFSAGVMIYISFVEIFFEGMEALQEAVGRIPGAWITVLAFFGGILLIGLIDRLVPSFENP
;
A
#
# COMPACT_ATOMS: atom_id res chain seq x y z
N MET A 1 -8.58 23.28 -7.28
CA MET A 1 -7.82 22.49 -8.25
C MET A 1 -8.36 21.05 -8.37
N ILE A 2 -9.68 20.85 -8.47
CA ILE A 2 -10.30 19.49 -8.42
C ILE A 2 -10.95 19.09 -9.78
N GLU A 3 -10.92 19.95 -10.79
CA GLU A 3 -11.45 19.62 -12.13
C GLU A 3 -10.29 19.42 -13.12
N ASN A 4 -9.72 18.20 -13.21
CA ASN A 4 -9.19 17.59 -14.46
C ASN A 4 -8.30 16.35 -14.33
N ASN A 5 -8.10 15.74 -13.15
CA ASN A 5 -7.20 14.59 -13.03
C ASN A 5 -7.88 13.23 -12.80
N VAL A 6 -9.20 13.14 -12.85
CA VAL A 6 -9.92 11.86 -12.65
C VAL A 6 -9.52 10.84 -13.71
N LEU A 7 -9.46 11.24 -14.99
CA LEU A 7 -9.03 10.36 -16.07
C LEU A 7 -7.57 9.92 -15.91
N PHE A 8 -6.68 10.85 -15.50
CA PHE A 8 -5.27 10.54 -15.28
C PHE A 8 -5.07 9.58 -14.10
N ALA A 9 -5.67 9.87 -12.95
CA ALA A 9 -5.64 8.98 -11.79
C ALA A 9 -6.22 7.60 -12.12
N ALA A 10 -7.34 7.54 -12.86
CA ALA A 10 -7.94 6.29 -13.30
C ALA A 10 -7.01 5.49 -14.24
N LEU A 11 -6.31 6.16 -15.17
CA LEU A 11 -5.34 5.50 -16.03
C LEU A 11 -4.16 4.94 -15.22
N ILE A 12 -3.61 5.70 -14.27
CA ILE A 12 -2.51 5.23 -13.41
C ILE A 12 -2.97 4.04 -12.56
N THR A 13 -4.15 4.11 -11.94
CA THR A 13 -4.73 2.98 -11.18
C THR A 13 -4.99 1.76 -12.07
N LEU A 14 -5.47 1.96 -13.30
CA LEU A 14 -5.68 0.89 -14.27
C LEU A 14 -4.35 0.20 -14.63
N PHE A 15 -3.29 0.96 -14.93
CA PHE A 15 -1.99 0.39 -15.22
C PHE A 15 -1.36 -0.32 -14.01
N ALA A 16 -1.55 0.19 -12.81
CA ALA A 16 -1.16 -0.49 -11.58
C ALA A 16 -1.87 -1.85 -11.44
N GLY A 17 -3.19 -1.90 -11.64
CA GLY A 17 -3.96 -3.16 -11.61
C GLY A 17 -3.60 -4.14 -12.73
N LEU A 18 -3.38 -3.65 -13.95
CA LEU A 18 -2.93 -4.48 -15.08
C LEU A 18 -1.55 -5.10 -14.82
N SER A 19 -0.68 -4.43 -14.06
CA SER A 19 0.63 -4.96 -13.68
C SER A 19 0.51 -6.23 -12.83
N THR A 20 -0.49 -6.32 -11.94
CA THR A 20 -0.82 -7.55 -11.21
C THR A 20 -1.25 -8.67 -12.16
N GLY A 21 -2.08 -8.35 -13.17
CA GLY A 21 -2.52 -9.31 -14.18
C GLY A 21 -1.39 -9.85 -15.07
N ILE A 22 -0.41 -9.01 -15.41
CA ILE A 22 0.81 -9.43 -16.11
C ILE A 22 1.61 -10.38 -15.23
N GLY A 23 1.81 -10.03 -13.95
CA GLY A 23 2.48 -10.87 -12.97
C GLY A 23 1.83 -12.24 -12.80
N SER A 24 0.50 -12.30 -12.71
CA SER A 24 -0.23 -13.57 -12.60
C SER A 24 -0.14 -14.40 -13.89
N THR A 25 -0.17 -13.75 -15.06
CA THR A 25 -0.04 -14.45 -16.35
C THR A 25 1.34 -15.11 -16.48
N LEU A 26 2.42 -14.42 -16.10
CA LEU A 26 3.77 -14.97 -16.05
C LEU A 26 3.87 -16.18 -15.09
N ALA A 27 3.13 -16.15 -13.97
CA ALA A 27 3.08 -17.26 -13.03
C ALA A 27 2.48 -18.54 -13.65
N PHE A 28 1.48 -18.44 -14.55
CA PHE A 28 0.91 -19.62 -15.24
C PHE A 28 1.89 -20.30 -16.21
N PHE A 29 2.82 -19.55 -16.81
CA PHE A 29 3.86 -20.13 -17.67
C PHE A 29 5.07 -20.68 -16.89
N SER A 30 5.20 -20.33 -15.61
CA SER A 30 6.27 -20.83 -14.75
C SER A 30 5.95 -22.25 -14.24
N LYS A 31 6.51 -23.26 -14.90
CA LYS A 31 6.27 -24.69 -14.58
C LYS A 31 6.84 -25.14 -13.23
N ARG A 32 7.69 -24.35 -12.57
CA ARG A 32 8.18 -24.62 -11.20
C ARG A 32 8.28 -23.32 -10.40
N THR A 33 7.67 -23.28 -9.22
CA THR A 33 7.90 -22.21 -8.24
C THR A 33 9.35 -22.27 -7.76
N ASN A 34 10.18 -21.36 -8.23
CA ASN A 34 11.50 -21.14 -7.65
C ASN A 34 11.33 -20.32 -6.38
N VAL A 35 11.41 -20.97 -5.21
CA VAL A 35 11.26 -20.33 -3.89
C VAL A 35 12.24 -19.17 -3.72
N SER A 36 13.45 -19.26 -4.28
CA SER A 36 14.44 -18.17 -4.22
C SER A 36 13.96 -16.92 -4.97
N PHE A 37 13.41 -17.10 -6.18
CA PHE A 37 12.82 -15.99 -6.94
C PHE A 37 11.59 -15.42 -6.23
N LEU A 38 10.72 -16.29 -5.70
CA LEU A 38 9.51 -15.87 -4.99
C LEU A 38 9.84 -15.03 -3.75
N THR A 39 10.77 -15.49 -2.90
CA THR A 39 11.19 -14.76 -1.70
C THR A 39 11.85 -13.42 -2.07
N PHE A 40 12.64 -13.37 -3.15
CA PHE A 40 13.22 -12.13 -3.65
C PHE A 40 12.12 -11.14 -4.10
N SER A 41 11.15 -11.59 -4.90
CA SER A 41 10.05 -10.75 -5.36
C SER A 41 9.15 -10.26 -4.23
N LEU A 42 8.82 -11.12 -3.25
CA LEU A 42 8.06 -10.75 -2.06
C LEU A 42 8.83 -9.73 -1.20
N GLY A 43 10.13 -9.97 -0.97
CA GLY A 43 10.98 -9.04 -0.24
C GLY A 43 11.11 -7.67 -0.93
N PHE A 44 11.24 -7.67 -2.27
CA PHE A 44 11.25 -6.44 -3.06
C PHE A 44 9.93 -5.68 -2.92
N SER A 45 8.79 -6.36 -3.07
CA SER A 45 7.47 -5.74 -2.92
C SER A 45 7.25 -5.18 -1.52
N ALA A 46 7.61 -5.94 -0.48
CA ALA A 46 7.53 -5.48 0.91
C ALA A 46 8.42 -4.24 1.14
N GLY A 47 9.64 -4.23 0.60
CA GLY A 47 10.56 -3.09 0.69
C GLY A 47 10.00 -1.82 0.05
N VAL A 48 9.47 -1.93 -1.17
CA VAL A 48 8.84 -0.80 -1.88
C VAL A 48 7.66 -0.25 -1.07
N MET A 49 6.80 -1.11 -0.53
CA MET A 49 5.64 -0.67 0.26
C MET A 49 6.04 -0.02 1.59
N ILE A 50 7.09 -0.49 2.25
CA ILE A 50 7.63 0.15 3.47
C ILE A 50 8.16 1.54 3.12
N TYR A 51 8.92 1.69 2.03
CA TYR A 51 9.45 2.98 1.60
C TYR A 51 8.32 3.98 1.31
N ILE A 52 7.37 3.61 0.46
CA ILE A 52 6.22 4.46 0.10
C ILE A 52 5.45 4.86 1.36
N SER A 53 5.20 3.92 2.29
CA SER A 53 4.41 4.19 3.49
C SER A 53 5.12 5.16 4.45
N PHE A 54 6.41 4.97 4.72
CA PHE A 54 7.13 5.74 5.74
C PHE A 54 7.78 7.03 5.21
N VAL A 55 8.19 7.06 3.94
CA VAL A 55 8.97 8.17 3.38
C VAL A 55 8.09 9.12 2.58
N GLU A 56 7.05 8.61 1.91
CA GLU A 56 6.16 9.44 1.09
C GLU A 56 4.85 9.72 1.86
N ILE A 57 4.00 8.70 2.02
CA ILE A 57 2.62 8.88 2.51
C ILE A 57 2.58 9.45 3.94
N PHE A 58 3.47 9.00 4.83
CA PHE A 58 3.49 9.50 6.21
C PHE A 58 3.76 11.01 6.28
N PHE A 59 4.74 11.49 5.52
CA PHE A 59 5.11 12.91 5.53
C PHE A 59 4.10 13.78 4.78
N GLU A 60 3.56 13.32 3.65
CA GLU A 60 2.47 14.00 2.95
C GLU A 60 1.23 14.14 3.83
N GLY A 61 0.84 13.07 4.52
CA GLY A 61 -0.28 13.09 5.47
C GLY A 61 -0.01 13.98 6.68
N MET A 62 1.24 14.03 7.15
CA MET A 62 1.66 14.93 8.23
C MET A 62 1.57 16.39 7.81
N GLU A 63 2.08 16.75 6.63
CA GLU A 63 2.03 18.11 6.10
C GLU A 63 0.57 18.58 5.97
N ALA A 64 -0.29 17.75 5.36
CA ALA A 64 -1.70 18.05 5.20
C ALA A 64 -2.43 18.25 6.54
N LEU A 65 -2.14 17.42 7.55
CA LEU A 65 -2.74 17.55 8.89
C LEU A 65 -2.18 18.74 9.66
N GLN A 66 -0.89 19.03 9.54
CA GLN A 66 -0.29 20.21 10.17
C GLN A 66 -0.81 21.52 9.60
N GLU A 67 -1.13 21.56 8.30
CA GLU A 67 -1.80 22.69 7.67
C GLU A 67 -3.23 22.88 8.22
N ALA A 68 -3.96 21.79 8.44
CA ALA A 68 -5.35 21.84 8.88
C ALA A 68 -5.53 22.17 10.38
N VAL A 69 -4.69 21.63 11.26
CA VAL A 69 -4.88 21.73 12.72
C VAL A 69 -3.70 22.33 13.49
N GLY A 70 -2.59 22.64 12.80
CA GLY A 70 -1.35 23.18 13.38
C GLY A 70 -0.28 22.12 13.61
N ARG A 71 0.99 22.56 13.74
CA ARG A 71 2.18 21.67 13.74
C ARG A 71 2.15 20.55 14.79
N ILE A 72 1.98 20.91 16.06
CA ILE A 72 2.04 19.96 17.18
C ILE A 72 0.85 18.97 17.15
N PRO A 73 -0.42 19.43 17.11
CA PRO A 73 -1.55 18.50 17.07
C PRO A 73 -1.59 17.69 15.78
N GLY A 74 -1.22 18.28 14.63
CA GLY A 74 -1.16 17.58 13.35
C GLY A 74 -0.19 16.39 13.39
N ALA A 75 1.02 16.59 13.90
CA ALA A 75 2.00 15.50 14.05
C ALA A 75 1.49 14.33 14.92
N TRP A 76 0.84 14.63 16.05
CA TRP A 76 0.26 13.60 16.91
C TRP A 76 -0.88 12.84 16.23
N ILE A 77 -1.77 13.55 15.53
CA ILE A 77 -2.87 12.92 14.80
C ILE A 77 -2.33 12.01 13.69
N THR A 78 -1.31 12.43 12.95
CA THR A 78 -0.71 11.59 11.90
C THR A 78 -0.15 10.29 12.47
N VAL A 79 0.61 10.35 13.56
CA VAL A 79 1.17 9.17 14.22
C VAL A 79 0.03 8.24 14.67
N LEU A 80 -0.98 8.78 15.35
CA LEU A 80 -2.11 7.99 15.84
C LEU A 80 -2.93 7.38 14.69
N ALA A 81 -3.13 8.11 13.60
CA ALA A 81 -3.84 7.60 12.42
C ALA A 81 -3.05 6.50 11.71
N PHE A 82 -1.72 6.64 11.58
CA PHE A 82 -0.87 5.63 10.96
C PHE A 82 -0.89 4.31 11.74
N PHE A 83 -0.61 4.35 13.05
CA PHE A 83 -0.68 3.15 13.89
C PHE A 83 -2.10 2.62 14.07
N GLY A 84 -3.10 3.52 14.06
CA GLY A 84 -4.51 3.15 14.02
C GLY A 84 -4.87 2.36 12.77
N GLY A 85 -4.34 2.74 11.60
CA GLY A 85 -4.48 1.99 10.35
C GLY A 85 -3.85 0.60 10.42
N ILE A 86 -2.65 0.48 11.02
CA ILE A 86 -2.00 -0.81 11.25
C ILE A 86 -2.87 -1.71 12.15
N LEU A 87 -3.38 -1.17 13.26
CA LEU A 87 -4.26 -1.91 14.17
C LEU A 87 -5.56 -2.33 13.48
N LEU A 88 -6.14 -1.45 12.66
CA LEU A 88 -7.35 -1.74 11.89
C LEU A 88 -7.13 -2.89 10.91
N ILE A 89 -6.03 -2.89 10.16
CA ILE A 89 -5.68 -3.98 9.24
C ILE A 89 -5.46 -5.29 10.01
N GLY A 90 -4.79 -5.25 11.16
CA GLY A 90 -4.62 -6.43 12.01
C GLY A 90 -5.95 -6.97 12.57
N LEU A 91 -6.91 -6.08 12.86
CA LEU A 91 -8.26 -6.49 13.24
C LEU A 91 -9.01 -7.12 12.06
N ILE A 92 -8.90 -6.54 10.86
CA ILE A 92 -9.49 -7.10 9.64
C ILE A 92 -8.92 -8.49 9.39
N ASP A 93 -7.60 -8.67 9.42
CA ASP A 93 -6.93 -9.96 9.23
C ASP A 93 -7.44 -11.02 10.21
N ARG A 94 -7.62 -10.65 11.49
CA ARG A 94 -8.18 -11.55 12.51
C ARG A 94 -9.65 -11.93 12.27
N LEU A 95 -10.42 -11.05 11.63
CA LEU A 95 -11.84 -11.29 11.31
C LEU A 95 -12.01 -12.14 10.04
N VAL A 96 -11.02 -12.15 9.14
CA VAL A 96 -11.04 -12.99 7.94
C VAL A 96 -10.87 -14.47 8.34
N PRO A 97 -11.82 -15.36 8.01
CA PRO A 97 -11.74 -16.77 8.36
C PRO A 97 -10.51 -17.46 7.78
N SER A 98 -9.83 -18.27 8.59
CA SER A 98 -8.55 -18.93 8.27
C SER A 98 -8.59 -19.99 7.15
N PHE A 99 -9.72 -20.20 6.47
CA PHE A 99 -9.84 -21.12 5.34
C PHE A 99 -9.39 -20.50 4.00
N GLU A 100 -9.25 -19.17 3.95
CA GLU A 100 -8.75 -18.40 2.80
C GLU A 100 -7.45 -17.61 3.11
N ASN A 101 -6.90 -17.73 4.32
CA ASN A 101 -5.67 -17.05 4.71
C ASN A 101 -4.45 -17.93 4.34
N PRO A 102 -3.62 -17.54 3.35
CA PRO A 102 -2.46 -18.32 2.90
C PRO A 102 -1.31 -18.36 3.90
#